data_AF-A0A259P8Q9-F1
#
_entry.id   AF-A0A259P8Q9-F1
#
_cell.length_a   1.000
_cell.length_b   1.000
_cell.length_c   1.000
_cell.angle_alpha   90.00
_cell.angle_beta   90.00
_cell.angle_gamma   90.00
#
_symmetry.space_group_name_H-M   'P 1'
#
loop_
_entity.id
_entity.type
_entity.pdbx_description
1 polymer ?
#
loop_
_entity_poly.entity_id
_entity_poly.type
_entity_poly.pdbx_seq_one_letter_code
_entity_poly.pdbx_strand_id
1 'polypeptide(L)'
;VVLNKLYKQTQLQDTFGVNMVCLVDGQPRLLNLKQMLDAFLQHRREVITRRSVFELRKARERGHVLEGLAVALANLDRMIELIKAAPTPPIAKERLLEEIWAPGEARAMLARVEGNPEDFQPDDLDPRYGLKTDGYRLSDVQAQEILQMRLQRLTGLEQDKIVQEYKDVMAQIADLLDILAKPERITQIIADELTALKAEFNDARRSTIEPNATELDIEDLIAPQDMVVTISHVGYVKSQPMDEYRAQRRGGRGKQATGTKEDDWIDQLFVANTHDMLLCFSNRGRVYWMKVYEAPQGGRGSRGRPLVNLFPLAEGEKITAVLPVKTFDEDHFVFMATARGTVKKTPLSA
;
A
#
# COMPACT_ATOMS: atom_id res chain seq x y z
N VAL A 1 32.88 -4.12 -9.29
CA VAL A 1 33.72 -3.66 -8.16
C VAL A 1 33.55 -2.17 -7.80
N VAL A 2 33.96 -1.18 -8.61
CA VAL A 2 33.92 0.25 -8.18
C VAL A 2 32.49 0.75 -7.93
N LEU A 3 31.56 0.48 -8.85
CA LEU A 3 30.14 0.83 -8.68
C LEU A 3 29.54 0.19 -7.42
N ASN A 4 29.84 -1.08 -7.17
CA ASN A 4 29.40 -1.81 -5.97
C ASN A 4 29.95 -1.18 -4.68
N LYS A 5 31.21 -0.70 -4.71
CA LYS A 5 31.79 0.05 -3.59
C LYS A 5 31.09 1.39 -3.38
N LEU A 6 30.68 2.08 -4.45
CA LEU A 6 29.91 3.32 -4.35
C LEU A 6 28.53 3.06 -3.72
N TYR A 7 27.78 2.04 -4.17
CA TYR A 7 26.52 1.68 -3.53
C TYR A 7 26.67 1.35 -2.05
N LYS A 8 27.73 0.62 -1.66
CA LYS A 8 27.98 0.24 -0.26
C LYS A 8 28.43 1.40 0.65
N GLN A 9 29.11 2.41 0.10
CA GLN A 9 29.76 3.45 0.90
C GLN A 9 29.12 4.84 0.76
N THR A 10 28.10 4.98 -0.08
CA THR A 10 27.45 6.27 -0.36
C THR A 10 25.92 6.14 -0.26
N GLN A 11 25.22 7.27 -0.19
CA GLN A 11 23.76 7.34 -0.15
C GLN A 11 23.07 7.03 -1.49
N LEU A 12 23.81 6.52 -2.49
CA LEU A 12 23.22 6.01 -3.73
C LEU A 12 22.36 4.76 -3.48
N GLN A 13 22.58 4.05 -2.38
CA GLN A 13 21.71 3.00 -1.87
C GLN A 13 21.42 3.29 -0.39
N ASP A 14 20.15 3.24 -0.01
CA ASP A 14 19.71 3.50 1.37
C ASP A 14 18.57 2.54 1.74
N THR A 15 18.35 2.37 3.05
CA THR A 15 17.26 1.55 3.60
C THR A 15 16.15 2.44 4.12
N PHE A 16 14.93 2.19 3.66
CA PHE A 16 13.75 2.90 4.15
C PHE A 16 12.91 2.03 5.08
N GLY A 17 12.79 2.43 6.35
CA GLY A 17 11.98 1.74 7.34
C GLY A 17 10.49 2.03 7.16
N VAL A 18 9.75 1.10 6.57
CA VAL A 18 8.29 1.23 6.40
C VAL A 18 7.57 0.80 7.69
N ASN A 19 6.79 1.70 8.28
CA ASN A 19 5.96 1.39 9.45
C ASN A 19 4.54 1.97 9.30
N MET A 20 3.54 1.11 9.13
CA MET A 20 2.15 1.49 8.86
C MET A 20 1.34 1.62 10.16
N VAL A 21 1.71 2.56 11.02
CA VAL A 21 0.97 2.89 12.25
C VAL A 21 0.00 4.04 11.99
N CYS A 22 -1.27 3.86 12.32
CA CYS A 22 -2.32 4.85 12.13
C CYS A 22 -3.20 4.96 13.39
N LEU A 23 -3.97 6.05 13.50
CA LEU A 23 -5.00 6.18 14.52
C LEU A 23 -6.31 5.57 14.02
N VAL A 24 -6.86 4.62 14.77
CA VAL A 24 -8.21 4.08 14.57
C VAL A 24 -8.98 4.33 15.85
N ASP A 25 -10.07 5.10 15.77
CA ASP A 25 -10.88 5.51 16.91
C ASP A 25 -10.06 6.16 18.04
N GLY A 26 -9.10 7.01 17.65
CA GLY A 26 -8.22 7.71 18.58
C GLY A 26 -7.10 6.86 19.20
N GLN A 27 -6.97 5.59 18.80
CA GLN A 27 -5.93 4.68 19.32
C GLN A 27 -4.90 4.33 18.24
N PRO A 28 -3.59 4.35 18.57
CA PRO A 28 -2.55 3.95 17.63
C PRO A 28 -2.61 2.43 17.38
N ARG A 29 -2.69 2.04 16.11
CA ARG A 29 -2.73 0.64 15.68
C ARG A 29 -1.82 0.44 14.47
N LEU A 30 -1.14 -0.71 14.41
CA LEU A 30 -0.44 -1.17 13.22
C LEU A 30 -1.46 -1.80 12.26
N LEU A 31 -1.52 -1.30 11.03
CA LEU A 31 -2.46 -1.78 10.02
C LEU A 31 -1.72 -2.36 8.82
N ASN A 32 -2.30 -3.40 8.22
CA ASN A 32 -1.91 -3.85 6.88
C ASN A 32 -2.69 -3.09 5.79
N LEU A 33 -2.30 -3.27 4.53
CA LEU A 33 -2.94 -2.57 3.40
C LEU A 33 -4.45 -2.83 3.31
N LYS A 34 -4.90 -4.06 3.55
CA LYS A 34 -6.34 -4.39 3.51
C LYS A 34 -7.10 -3.61 4.60
N GLN A 35 -6.60 -3.60 5.83
CA GLN A 35 -7.22 -2.89 6.94
C GLN A 35 -7.29 -1.38 6.70
N MET A 36 -6.26 -0.79 6.07
CA MET A 36 -6.27 0.62 5.70
C MET A 36 -7.36 0.92 4.65
N LEU A 37 -7.48 0.07 3.62
CA LEU A 37 -8.51 0.21 2.59
C LEU A 37 -9.92 0.03 3.18
N ASP A 38 -10.11 -0.94 4.09
CA ASP A 38 -11.37 -1.17 4.78
C ASP A 38 -11.79 0.07 5.59
N ALA A 39 -10.87 0.68 6.34
CA ALA A 39 -11.11 1.90 7.10
C ALA A 39 -11.46 3.09 6.19
N PHE A 40 -10.74 3.25 5.08
CA PHE A 40 -11.05 4.29 4.08
C PHE A 40 -12.45 4.12 3.50
N LEU A 41 -12.82 2.90 3.09
CA LEU A 41 -14.14 2.61 2.52
C LEU A 41 -15.26 2.79 3.55
N GLN A 42 -15.03 2.41 4.81
CA GLN A 42 -15.98 2.66 5.90
C GLN A 42 -16.23 4.16 6.08
N HIS A 43 -15.17 4.96 6.12
CA HIS A 43 -15.30 6.41 6.21
C HIS A 43 -16.05 7.00 5.00
N ARG A 44 -15.77 6.55 3.78
CA ARG A 44 -16.51 6.99 2.57
C ARG A 44 -17.99 6.67 2.65
N ARG A 45 -18.37 5.47 3.10
CA ARG A 45 -19.78 5.08 3.30
C ARG A 45 -20.47 5.99 4.32
N GLU A 46 -19.82 6.28 5.45
CA GLU A 46 -20.36 7.17 6.46
C GLU A 46 -20.57 8.59 5.89
N VAL A 47 -19.58 9.14 5.22
CA VAL A 47 -19.65 10.48 4.62
C VAL A 47 -20.78 10.58 3.60
N ILE A 48 -20.91 9.61 2.71
CA ILE A 48 -21.97 9.59 1.70
C ILE A 48 -23.33 9.45 2.36
N THR A 49 -23.49 8.56 3.33
CA THR A 49 -24.75 8.38 4.07
C THR A 49 -25.16 9.69 4.74
N ARG A 50 -24.23 10.36 5.45
CA ARG A 50 -24.50 11.63 6.12
C ARG A 50 -24.82 12.75 5.14
N ARG A 51 -24.14 12.81 4.00
CA ARG A 51 -24.44 13.76 2.91
C ARG A 51 -25.85 13.52 2.38
N SER A 52 -26.20 12.28 2.06
CA SER A 52 -27.52 11.92 1.54
C SER A 52 -28.65 12.21 2.54
N VAL A 53 -28.46 11.94 3.83
CA VAL A 53 -29.45 12.31 4.88
C VAL A 53 -29.62 13.83 4.95
N PHE A 54 -28.53 14.60 4.90
CA PHE A 54 -28.59 16.06 4.92
C PHE A 54 -29.32 16.62 3.69
N GLU A 55 -28.98 16.13 2.50
CA GLU A 55 -29.62 16.53 1.26
C GLU A 55 -31.10 16.13 1.23
N LEU A 56 -31.45 14.95 1.75
CA LEU A 56 -32.84 14.47 1.85
C LEU A 56 -33.66 15.40 2.74
N ARG A 57 -33.16 15.75 3.91
CA ARG A 57 -33.84 16.69 4.81
C ARG A 57 -34.09 18.03 4.13
N LYS A 58 -33.07 18.60 3.48
CA LYS A 58 -33.20 19.88 2.77
C LYS A 58 -34.19 19.79 1.60
N ALA A 59 -34.17 18.67 0.87
CA ALA A 59 -35.10 18.42 -0.23
C ALA A 59 -36.54 18.30 0.27
N ARG A 60 -36.80 17.59 1.38
CA ARG A 60 -38.12 17.50 2.04
C ARG A 60 -38.64 18.87 2.49
N GLU A 61 -37.80 19.68 3.15
CA GLU A 61 -38.15 21.05 3.56
C GLU A 61 -38.52 21.92 2.35
N ARG A 62 -37.76 21.82 1.24
CA ARG A 62 -38.06 22.55 0.00
C ARG A 62 -39.32 22.03 -0.70
N GLY A 63 -39.48 20.72 -0.76
CA GLY A 63 -40.63 20.03 -1.34
C GLY A 63 -41.93 20.45 -0.64
N HIS A 64 -41.91 20.51 0.69
CA HIS A 64 -43.04 20.98 1.51
C HIS A 64 -43.47 22.41 1.15
N VAL A 65 -42.53 23.34 0.98
CA VAL A 65 -42.85 24.71 0.55
C VAL A 65 -43.46 24.72 -0.86
N LEU A 66 -42.85 24.01 -1.80
CA LEU A 66 -43.31 23.93 -3.19
C LEU A 66 -44.69 23.29 -3.31
N GLU A 67 -44.98 22.28 -2.49
CA GLU A 67 -46.29 21.65 -2.41
C GLU A 67 -47.37 22.66 -1.98
N GLY A 68 -47.11 23.46 -0.94
CA GLY A 68 -48.01 24.52 -0.50
C GLY A 68 -48.25 25.59 -1.58
N LEU A 69 -47.20 25.97 -2.32
CA LEU A 69 -47.33 26.90 -3.44
C LEU A 69 -48.14 26.30 -4.59
N ALA A 70 -47.95 25.03 -4.93
CA ALA A 70 -48.73 24.34 -5.96
C ALA A 70 -50.22 24.25 -5.58
N VAL A 71 -50.51 23.98 -4.30
CA VAL A 71 -51.88 24.03 -3.77
C VAL A 71 -52.44 25.45 -3.86
N ALA A 72 -51.65 26.48 -3.55
CA ALA A 72 -52.09 27.87 -3.67
C ALA A 72 -52.43 28.27 -5.11
N LEU A 73 -51.64 27.82 -6.09
CA LEU A 73 -51.92 28.08 -7.50
C LEU A 73 -53.22 27.42 -7.97
N ALA A 74 -53.53 26.22 -7.47
CA ALA A 74 -54.78 25.53 -7.78
C ALA A 74 -56.03 26.17 -7.15
N ASN A 75 -55.87 27.01 -6.12
CA ASN A 75 -56.96 27.63 -5.36
C ASN A 75 -56.84 29.17 -5.31
N LEU A 76 -56.22 29.77 -6.33
CA LEU A 76 -55.76 31.16 -6.30
C LEU A 76 -56.88 32.17 -5.99
N ASP A 77 -58.00 32.09 -6.70
CA ASP A 77 -59.11 33.04 -6.55
C ASP A 77 -59.67 33.03 -5.13
N ARG A 78 -59.87 31.82 -4.58
CA ARG A 78 -60.38 31.63 -3.22
C ARG A 78 -59.41 32.15 -2.15
N MET A 79 -58.11 31.89 -2.32
CA MET A 79 -57.09 32.42 -1.41
C MET A 79 -57.03 33.95 -1.45
N ILE A 80 -57.12 34.56 -2.64
CA ILE A 80 -57.14 36.02 -2.79
C ILE A 80 -58.36 36.62 -2.09
N GLU A 81 -59.55 36.04 -2.26
CA GLU A 81 -60.76 36.50 -1.57
C GLU A 81 -60.60 36.46 -0.05
N LEU A 82 -60.08 35.36 0.49
CA LEU A 82 -59.84 35.17 1.92
C LEU A 82 -58.83 36.18 2.46
N ILE A 83 -57.70 36.37 1.76
CA ILE A 83 -56.64 37.30 2.14
C ILE A 83 -57.15 38.74 2.09
N LYS A 84 -57.91 39.13 1.05
CA LYS A 84 -58.49 40.48 0.92
C LYS A 84 -59.54 40.78 1.99
N ALA A 85 -60.27 39.77 2.46
CA ALA A 85 -61.26 39.91 3.53
C ALA A 85 -60.64 39.93 4.94
N ALA A 86 -59.34 39.64 5.08
CA ALA A 86 -58.65 39.64 6.37
C ALA A 86 -58.07 41.04 6.67
N PRO A 87 -58.29 41.58 7.89
CA PRO A 87 -57.83 42.93 8.23
C PRO A 87 -56.32 43.02 8.49
N THR A 88 -55.65 41.90 8.80
CA THR A 88 -54.20 41.86 9.04
C THR A 88 -53.57 40.56 8.51
N PRO A 89 -52.26 40.54 8.20
CA PRO A 89 -51.57 39.33 7.74
C PRO A 89 -51.63 38.15 8.73
N PRO A 90 -51.52 38.33 10.06
CA PRO A 90 -51.71 37.24 11.01
C PRO A 90 -53.10 36.60 10.93
N ILE A 91 -54.16 37.41 10.78
CA ILE A 91 -55.53 36.91 10.64
C ILE A 91 -55.73 36.20 9.30
N ALA A 92 -55.10 36.70 8.22
CA ALA A 92 -55.11 36.01 6.93
C ALA A 92 -54.45 34.63 7.04
N LYS A 93 -53.31 34.54 7.74
CA LYS A 93 -52.61 33.28 8.00
C LYS A 93 -53.49 32.28 8.74
N GLU A 94 -54.11 32.70 9.84
CA GLU A 94 -55.01 31.85 10.63
C GLU A 94 -56.15 31.28 9.78
N ARG A 95 -56.81 32.13 8.99
CA ARG A 95 -57.88 31.70 8.07
C ARG A 95 -57.39 30.73 6.99
N LEU A 96 -56.18 30.93 6.44
CA LEU A 96 -55.58 30.01 5.47
C LEU A 96 -55.32 28.62 6.08
N LEU A 97 -54.99 28.55 7.37
CA LEU A 97 -54.74 27.30 8.09
C LEU A 97 -56.02 26.55 8.48
N GLU A 98 -57.13 27.27 8.71
CA GLU A 98 -58.43 26.68 9.06
C GLU A 98 -59.15 26.04 7.86
N GLU A 99 -58.95 26.60 6.66
CA GLU A 99 -59.62 26.12 5.44
C GLU A 99 -58.96 24.86 4.87
N ILE A 100 -59.78 23.99 4.28
CA ILE A 100 -59.34 22.78 3.58
C ILE A 100 -59.28 23.09 2.09
N TRP A 101 -58.12 22.88 1.48
CA TRP A 101 -57.85 23.27 0.10
C TRP A 101 -57.95 22.09 -0.86
N ALA A 102 -58.29 22.37 -2.13
CA ALA A 102 -58.19 21.35 -3.16
C ALA A 102 -56.71 21.05 -3.42
N PRO A 103 -56.26 19.79 -3.38
CA PRO A 103 -54.83 19.47 -3.47
C PRO A 103 -54.24 19.70 -4.87
N GLY A 104 -55.07 19.85 -5.91
CA GLY A 104 -54.61 20.08 -7.27
C GLY A 104 -53.59 19.04 -7.74
N GLU A 105 -52.51 19.51 -8.36
CA GLU A 105 -51.39 18.68 -8.84
C GLU A 105 -50.65 17.95 -7.71
N ALA A 106 -50.68 18.44 -6.45
CA ALA A 106 -49.96 17.81 -5.34
C ALA A 106 -50.41 16.36 -5.12
N ARG A 107 -51.73 16.08 -5.27
CA ARG A 107 -52.28 14.72 -5.16
C ARG A 107 -51.77 13.81 -6.27
N ALA A 108 -51.69 14.31 -7.50
CA ALA A 108 -51.21 13.53 -8.64
C ALA A 108 -49.71 13.24 -8.51
N MET A 109 -48.92 14.16 -7.96
CA MET A 109 -47.50 13.95 -7.73
C MET A 109 -47.26 12.90 -6.65
N LEU A 110 -47.90 13.02 -5.48
CA LEU A 110 -47.76 12.04 -4.39
C LEU A 110 -48.21 10.64 -4.80
N ALA A 111 -49.23 10.53 -5.66
CA ALA A 111 -49.68 9.24 -6.18
C ALA A 111 -48.73 8.58 -7.19
N ARG A 112 -47.82 9.35 -7.80
CA ARG A 112 -46.84 8.84 -8.78
C ARG A 112 -45.57 8.32 -8.14
N VAL A 113 -45.32 8.66 -6.89
CA VAL A 113 -44.09 8.24 -6.23
C VAL A 113 -44.28 6.90 -5.55
N GLU A 114 -43.32 5.99 -5.76
CA GLU A 114 -43.27 4.70 -5.07
C GLU A 114 -42.79 4.92 -3.62
N GLY A 115 -43.61 4.55 -2.64
CA GLY A 115 -43.27 4.67 -1.21
C GLY A 115 -44.44 5.12 -0.34
N ASN A 116 -44.18 5.36 0.94
CA ASN A 116 -45.16 5.99 1.83
C ASN A 116 -45.12 7.51 1.59
N PRO A 117 -46.25 8.20 1.34
CA PRO A 117 -46.28 9.65 1.20
C PRO A 117 -45.64 10.43 2.36
N GLU A 118 -45.60 9.83 3.56
CA GLU A 118 -44.93 10.39 4.74
C GLU A 118 -43.40 10.49 4.55
N ASP A 119 -42.78 9.64 3.73
CA ASP A 119 -41.34 9.68 3.45
C ASP A 119 -40.91 10.92 2.64
N PHE A 120 -41.87 11.66 2.08
CA PHE A 120 -41.64 12.87 1.29
C PHE A 120 -41.82 14.15 2.09
N GLN A 121 -42.30 14.04 3.33
CA GLN A 121 -42.59 15.17 4.20
C GLN A 121 -41.40 15.44 5.14
N PRO A 122 -41.26 16.67 5.65
CA PRO A 122 -40.30 16.98 6.72
C PRO A 122 -40.54 16.11 7.96
N ASP A 123 -39.47 15.68 8.62
CA ASP A 123 -39.53 14.77 9.78
C ASP A 123 -40.27 15.37 10.99
N ASP A 124 -40.31 16.70 11.09
CA ASP A 124 -40.91 17.48 12.16
C ASP A 124 -42.30 18.05 11.82
N LEU A 125 -42.88 17.65 10.68
CA LEU A 125 -44.20 18.11 10.26
C LEU A 125 -45.29 17.53 11.18
N ASP A 126 -46.12 18.41 11.74
CA ASP A 126 -47.26 17.97 12.54
C ASP A 126 -48.23 17.14 11.66
N PRO A 127 -48.62 15.92 12.09
CA PRO A 127 -49.47 15.03 11.30
C PRO A 127 -50.83 15.60 10.92
N ARG A 128 -51.28 16.72 11.52
CA ARG A 128 -52.51 17.40 11.11
C ARG A 128 -52.42 18.06 9.72
N TYR A 129 -51.21 18.39 9.25
CA TYR A 129 -50.97 19.09 7.99
C TYR A 129 -50.77 18.13 6.81
N GLY A 130 -50.68 18.70 5.61
CA GLY A 130 -50.46 17.98 4.35
C GLY A 130 -51.74 17.41 3.76
N LEU A 131 -51.58 16.44 2.87
CA LEU A 131 -52.68 15.78 2.18
C LEU A 131 -53.45 14.84 3.13
N LYS A 132 -54.76 15.00 3.19
CA LYS A 132 -55.73 14.19 3.95
C LYS A 132 -56.82 13.64 3.03
N THR A 133 -57.68 12.79 3.57
CA THR A 133 -58.81 12.20 2.83
C THR A 133 -59.83 13.22 2.37
N ASP A 134 -60.01 14.30 3.13
CA ASP A 134 -60.96 15.39 2.90
C ASP A 134 -60.38 16.57 2.09
N GLY A 135 -59.06 16.65 1.94
CA GLY A 135 -58.38 17.70 1.16
C GLY A 135 -56.98 17.98 1.66
N TYR A 136 -56.47 19.18 1.41
CA TYR A 136 -55.13 19.60 1.81
C TYR A 136 -55.16 20.63 2.93
N ARG A 137 -54.32 20.43 3.96
CA ARG A 137 -54.19 21.33 5.12
C ARG A 137 -52.82 22.00 5.11
N LEU A 138 -52.79 23.32 4.98
CA LEU A 138 -51.55 24.10 4.96
C LEU A 138 -50.89 24.10 6.33
N SER A 139 -49.56 23.99 6.35
CA SER A 139 -48.74 24.26 7.54
C SER A 139 -48.46 25.74 7.73
N ASP A 140 -48.00 26.11 8.93
CA ASP A 140 -47.57 27.47 9.26
C ASP A 140 -46.51 28.02 8.29
N VAL A 141 -45.55 27.18 7.88
CA VAL A 141 -44.47 27.55 6.96
C VAL A 141 -45.04 27.83 5.57
N GLN A 142 -45.89 26.94 5.06
CA GLN A 142 -46.53 27.11 3.74
C GLN A 142 -47.42 28.36 3.70
N ALA A 143 -48.27 28.57 4.71
CA ALA A 143 -49.13 29.74 4.76
C ALA A 143 -48.32 31.05 4.78
N GLN A 144 -47.18 31.07 5.49
CA GLN A 144 -46.28 32.22 5.49
C GLN A 144 -45.64 32.45 4.11
N GLU A 145 -45.15 31.41 3.44
CA GLU A 145 -44.58 31.51 2.09
C GLU A 145 -45.61 31.98 1.05
N ILE A 146 -46.86 31.50 1.16
CA ILE A 146 -47.97 31.92 0.30
C ILE A 146 -48.26 33.41 0.49
N LEU A 147 -48.29 33.92 1.72
CA LEU A 147 -48.50 35.35 2.00
C LEU A 147 -47.34 36.24 1.52
N GLN A 148 -46.13 35.67 1.41
CA GLN A 148 -44.94 36.37 0.89
C GLN A 148 -44.79 36.28 -0.64
N MET A 149 -45.70 35.56 -1.30
CA MET A 149 -45.68 35.39 -2.74
C MET A 149 -45.88 36.73 -3.47
N ARG A 150 -45.10 36.95 -4.53
CA ARG A 150 -45.18 38.15 -5.36
C ARG A 150 -46.11 37.92 -6.55
N LEU A 151 -46.88 38.93 -6.95
CA LEU A 151 -47.83 38.86 -8.07
C LEU A 151 -47.21 38.37 -9.40
N GLN A 152 -45.92 38.63 -9.64
CA GLN A 152 -45.23 38.12 -10.83
C GLN A 152 -45.22 36.58 -10.94
N ARG A 153 -45.34 35.86 -9.82
CA ARG A 153 -45.42 34.39 -9.76
C ARG A 153 -46.72 33.83 -10.32
N LEU A 154 -47.71 34.69 -10.55
CA LEU A 154 -49.02 34.31 -11.11
C LEU A 154 -49.00 34.21 -12.64
N THR A 155 -47.92 34.63 -13.30
CA THR A 155 -47.78 34.42 -14.75
C THR A 155 -47.66 32.92 -15.06
N GLY A 156 -48.28 32.45 -16.16
CA GLY A 156 -48.30 31.02 -16.48
C GLY A 156 -46.91 30.38 -16.49
N LEU A 157 -45.91 31.07 -17.04
CA LEU A 157 -44.52 30.60 -17.05
C LEU A 157 -43.93 30.40 -15.65
N GLU A 158 -44.24 31.27 -14.69
CA GLU A 158 -43.76 31.13 -13.32
C GLU A 158 -44.50 30.03 -12.55
N GLN A 159 -45.78 29.84 -12.83
CA GLN A 159 -46.56 28.71 -12.30
C GLN A 159 -45.97 27.38 -12.78
N ASP A 160 -45.72 27.27 -14.09
CA ASP A 160 -45.12 26.07 -14.69
C ASP A 160 -43.74 25.77 -14.10
N LYS A 161 -42.92 26.80 -13.84
CA LYS A 161 -41.63 26.64 -13.17
C LYS A 161 -41.75 26.10 -11.75
N ILE A 162 -42.70 26.60 -10.95
CA ILE A 162 -42.92 26.11 -9.57
C ILE A 162 -43.33 24.63 -9.60
N VAL A 163 -44.27 24.29 -10.49
CA VAL A 163 -44.73 22.91 -10.65
C VAL A 163 -43.60 22.00 -11.15
N GLN A 164 -42.75 22.47 -12.06
CA GLN A 164 -41.61 21.71 -12.53
C GLN A 164 -40.54 21.54 -11.44
N GLU A 165 -40.21 22.60 -10.70
CA GLU A 165 -39.29 22.53 -9.56
C GLU A 165 -39.80 21.53 -8.51
N TYR A 166 -41.10 21.52 -8.24
CA TYR A 166 -41.71 20.55 -7.34
C TYR A 166 -41.49 19.11 -7.82
N LYS A 167 -41.72 18.82 -9.11
CA LYS A 167 -41.47 17.48 -9.68
C LYS A 167 -40.01 17.07 -9.53
N ASP A 168 -39.08 17.98 -9.83
CA ASP A 168 -37.65 17.71 -9.78
C ASP A 168 -37.19 17.41 -8.35
N VAL A 169 -37.69 18.17 -7.36
CA VAL A 169 -37.44 17.94 -5.94
C VAL A 169 -38.04 16.61 -5.47
N MET A 170 -39.25 16.26 -5.90
CA MET A 170 -39.86 14.96 -5.56
C MET A 170 -39.06 13.79 -6.15
N ALA A 171 -38.56 13.92 -7.38
CA ALA A 171 -37.67 12.93 -7.98
C ALA A 171 -36.34 12.82 -7.21
N GLN A 172 -35.79 13.95 -6.76
CA GLN A 172 -34.58 13.97 -5.94
C GLN A 172 -34.80 13.27 -4.59
N ILE A 173 -35.93 13.52 -3.92
CA ILE A 173 -36.27 12.84 -2.65
C ILE A 173 -36.37 11.32 -2.87
N ALA A 174 -37.04 10.89 -3.94
CA ALA A 174 -37.17 9.47 -4.27
C ALA A 174 -35.80 8.80 -4.53
N ASP A 175 -34.92 9.47 -5.28
CA ASP A 175 -33.57 8.98 -5.53
C ASP A 175 -32.74 8.87 -4.24
N LEU A 176 -32.82 9.88 -3.36
CA LEU A 176 -32.12 9.88 -2.06
C LEU A 176 -32.64 8.80 -1.11
N LEU A 177 -33.95 8.58 -1.07
CA LEU A 177 -34.56 7.47 -0.32
C LEU A 177 -34.07 6.12 -0.83
N ASP A 178 -34.01 5.94 -2.15
CA ASP A 178 -33.49 4.72 -2.77
C ASP A 178 -32.00 4.49 -2.44
N ILE A 179 -31.18 5.56 -2.47
CA ILE A 179 -29.76 5.50 -2.07
C ILE A 179 -29.61 5.06 -0.62
N LEU A 180 -30.42 5.61 0.29
CA LEU A 180 -30.36 5.30 1.71
C LEU A 180 -30.93 3.91 2.04
N ALA A 181 -31.88 3.42 1.25
CA ALA A 181 -32.47 2.09 1.42
C ALA A 181 -31.57 0.96 0.90
N LYS A 182 -30.75 1.21 -0.13
CA LYS A 182 -29.96 0.18 -0.82
C LYS A 182 -28.45 0.40 -0.64
N PRO A 183 -27.77 -0.39 0.21
CA PRO A 183 -26.31 -0.30 0.40
C PRO A 183 -25.48 -0.47 -0.89
N GLU A 184 -26.02 -1.20 -1.87
CA GLU A 184 -25.40 -1.40 -3.18
C GLU A 184 -25.29 -0.08 -3.95
N ARG A 185 -26.28 0.81 -3.82
CA ARG A 185 -26.27 2.13 -4.47
C ARG A 185 -25.17 3.01 -3.92
N ILE A 186 -24.97 3.02 -2.60
CA ILE A 186 -23.84 3.72 -1.97
C ILE A 186 -22.52 3.17 -2.49
N THR A 187 -22.39 1.85 -2.63
CA THR A 187 -21.18 1.22 -3.15
C THR A 187 -20.91 1.60 -4.61
N GLN A 188 -21.96 1.68 -5.43
CA GLN A 188 -21.86 2.15 -6.82
C GLN A 188 -21.41 3.61 -6.89
N ILE A 189 -21.99 4.50 -6.07
CA ILE A 189 -21.57 5.91 -5.99
C ILE A 189 -20.09 6.01 -5.63
N ILE A 190 -19.62 5.24 -4.66
CA ILE A 190 -18.19 5.20 -4.29
C ILE A 190 -17.34 4.75 -5.49
N ALA A 191 -17.75 3.71 -6.20
CA ALA A 191 -17.02 3.20 -7.35
C ALA A 191 -16.94 4.23 -8.50
N ASP A 192 -18.04 4.92 -8.78
CA ASP A 192 -18.12 5.94 -9.82
C ASP A 192 -17.26 7.16 -9.46
N GLU A 193 -17.35 7.65 -8.22
CA GLU A 193 -16.52 8.75 -7.72
C GLU A 193 -15.03 8.39 -7.74
N LEU A 194 -14.65 7.18 -7.33
CA LEU A 194 -13.25 6.72 -7.39
C LEU A 194 -12.74 6.56 -8.82
N THR A 195 -13.61 6.15 -9.75
CA THR A 195 -13.27 6.03 -11.17
C THR A 195 -13.06 7.41 -11.80
N ALA A 196 -13.91 8.38 -11.47
CA ALA A 196 -13.75 9.77 -11.88
C ALA A 196 -12.45 10.38 -11.33
N LEU A 197 -12.17 10.20 -10.03
CA LEU A 197 -10.93 10.65 -9.41
C LEU A 197 -9.70 10.01 -10.05
N LYS A 198 -9.78 8.71 -10.37
CA LYS A 198 -8.71 8.04 -11.12
C LYS A 198 -8.53 8.70 -12.49
N ALA A 199 -9.59 8.99 -13.23
CA ALA A 199 -9.47 9.61 -14.55
C ALA A 199 -8.86 11.03 -14.48
N GLU A 200 -9.23 11.79 -13.47
CA GLU A 200 -8.78 13.18 -13.27
C GLU A 200 -7.33 13.27 -12.78
N PHE A 201 -6.93 12.41 -11.84
CA PHE A 201 -5.65 12.52 -11.12
C PHE A 201 -4.64 11.42 -11.45
N ASN A 202 -4.86 10.61 -12.50
CA ASN A 202 -3.92 9.55 -12.88
C ASN A 202 -2.58 10.11 -13.36
N ASP A 203 -1.48 9.53 -12.88
CA ASP A 203 -0.12 9.79 -13.36
C ASP A 203 0.65 8.48 -13.63
N ALA A 204 1.68 8.57 -14.46
CA ALA A 204 2.52 7.41 -14.75
C ALA A 204 3.45 7.13 -13.56
N ARG A 205 3.60 5.84 -13.21
CA ARG A 205 4.56 5.40 -12.19
C ARG A 205 5.97 5.86 -12.56
N ARG A 206 6.63 6.54 -11.61
CA ARG A 206 8.00 7.07 -11.78
C ARG A 206 9.10 6.09 -11.37
N SER A 207 8.82 5.22 -10.40
CA SER A 207 9.79 4.27 -9.86
C SER A 207 9.63 2.87 -10.45
N THR A 208 10.73 2.18 -10.70
CA THR A 208 10.76 0.77 -11.12
C THR A 208 11.00 -0.12 -9.90
N ILE A 209 10.31 -1.26 -9.84
CA ILE A 209 10.56 -2.27 -8.81
C ILE A 209 11.40 -3.37 -9.45
N GLU A 210 12.65 -3.48 -9.02
CA GLU A 210 13.53 -4.57 -9.40
C GLU A 210 13.49 -5.65 -8.31
N PRO A 211 12.94 -6.85 -8.59
CA PRO A 211 12.74 -7.87 -7.55
C PRO A 211 14.05 -8.44 -7.00
N ASN A 212 15.12 -8.40 -7.80
CA ASN A 212 16.46 -8.88 -7.44
C ASN A 212 17.47 -7.76 -7.65
N ALA A 213 17.34 -6.67 -6.90
CA ALA A 213 18.45 -5.74 -6.75
C ALA A 213 19.58 -6.53 -6.09
N THR A 214 20.66 -6.82 -6.83
CA THR A 214 21.76 -7.69 -6.40
C THR A 214 22.16 -7.37 -4.96
N GLU A 215 21.86 -8.27 -4.03
CA GLU A 215 22.47 -8.20 -2.70
C GLU A 215 23.97 -8.32 -2.95
N LEU A 216 24.72 -7.24 -2.71
CA LEU A 216 26.14 -7.19 -3.00
C LEU A 216 26.86 -8.20 -2.12
N ASP A 217 27.22 -9.35 -2.70
CA ASP A 217 28.06 -10.32 -2.02
C ASP A 217 29.46 -9.72 -1.81
N ILE A 218 30.11 -10.10 -0.71
CA ILE A 218 31.47 -9.62 -0.40
C ILE A 218 32.44 -9.97 -1.56
N GLU A 219 32.19 -11.07 -2.26
CA GLU A 219 32.90 -11.50 -3.46
C GLU A 219 32.89 -10.44 -4.57
N ASP A 220 31.77 -9.75 -4.80
CA ASP A 220 31.62 -8.70 -5.83
C ASP A 220 32.43 -7.41 -5.56
N LEU A 221 32.98 -7.30 -4.34
CA LEU A 221 33.84 -6.18 -3.90
C LEU A 221 35.33 -6.51 -4.06
N ILE A 222 35.68 -7.76 -4.32
CA ILE A 222 37.04 -8.27 -4.42
C ILE A 222 37.41 -8.40 -5.89
N ALA A 223 38.60 -7.92 -6.26
CA ALA A 223 39.06 -8.07 -7.64
C ALA A 223 39.55 -9.50 -7.89
N PRO A 224 39.16 -10.14 -9.01
CA PRO A 224 39.80 -11.37 -9.46
C PRO A 224 41.30 -11.15 -9.65
N GLN A 225 42.11 -11.87 -8.89
CA GLN A 225 43.58 -11.77 -8.92
C GLN A 225 44.19 -13.15 -8.66
N ASP A 226 45.28 -13.46 -9.34
CA ASP A 226 46.06 -14.68 -9.07
C ASP A 226 46.87 -14.51 -7.79
N MET A 227 46.62 -15.41 -6.85
CA MET A 227 47.26 -15.49 -5.55
C MET A 227 48.08 -16.77 -5.45
N VAL A 228 49.24 -16.68 -4.81
CA VAL A 228 50.00 -17.84 -4.36
C VAL A 228 49.52 -18.17 -2.97
N VAL A 229 48.91 -19.35 -2.81
CA VAL A 229 48.50 -19.88 -1.51
C VAL A 229 49.57 -20.86 -1.03
N THR A 230 50.05 -20.65 0.19
CA THR A 230 51.03 -21.52 0.83
C THR A 230 50.48 -22.09 2.12
N ILE A 231 50.66 -23.39 2.31
CA ILE A 231 50.29 -24.11 3.53
C ILE A 231 51.55 -24.74 4.11
N SER A 232 51.82 -24.45 5.38
CA SER A 232 52.97 -25.00 6.10
C SER A 232 52.69 -26.38 6.69
N HIS A 233 53.73 -27.13 7.03
CA HIS A 233 53.59 -28.45 7.63
C HIS A 233 52.86 -28.40 8.98
N VAL A 234 53.03 -27.32 9.74
CA VAL A 234 52.33 -27.08 11.02
C VAL A 234 50.87 -26.61 10.80
N GLY A 235 50.43 -26.47 9.54
CA GLY A 235 49.05 -26.16 9.20
C GLY A 235 48.74 -24.66 9.19
N TYR A 236 49.74 -23.80 8.98
CA TYR A 236 49.50 -22.39 8.75
C TYR A 236 49.19 -22.13 7.27
N VAL A 237 48.15 -21.35 6.99
CA VAL A 237 47.80 -20.91 5.64
C VAL A 237 48.03 -19.42 5.50
N LYS A 238 48.49 -19.01 4.31
CA LYS A 238 48.47 -17.62 3.86
C LYS A 238 48.30 -17.53 2.34
N SER A 239 47.78 -16.39 1.90
CA SER A 239 47.75 -15.99 0.49
C SER A 239 48.63 -14.76 0.28
N GLN A 240 49.26 -14.66 -0.88
CA GLN A 240 50.02 -13.48 -1.30
C GLN A 240 49.86 -13.27 -2.82
N PRO A 241 49.80 -12.02 -3.30
CA PRO A 241 49.80 -11.74 -4.74
C PRO A 241 50.94 -12.43 -5.49
N MET A 242 50.66 -12.95 -6.70
CA MET A 242 51.67 -13.61 -7.53
C MET A 242 52.89 -12.72 -7.82
N ASP A 243 52.68 -11.42 -7.98
CA ASP A 243 53.74 -10.44 -8.24
C ASP A 243 54.72 -10.30 -7.07
N GLU A 244 54.21 -10.33 -5.82
CA GLU A 244 55.04 -10.29 -4.62
C GLU A 244 55.86 -11.58 -4.44
N TYR A 245 55.34 -12.72 -4.90
CA TYR A 245 56.06 -13.99 -4.87
C TYR A 245 57.15 -14.08 -5.95
N ARG A 246 56.95 -13.47 -7.13
CA ARG A 246 57.87 -13.56 -8.29
C ARG A 246 59.19 -12.80 -8.17
N ALA A 247 59.36 -11.91 -7.20
CA ALA A 247 60.61 -11.15 -7.05
C ALA A 247 61.81 -12.02 -6.61
N GLN A 248 62.41 -12.78 -7.55
CA GLN A 248 63.80 -13.24 -7.48
C GLN A 248 64.33 -13.63 -8.89
N ARG A 249 65.38 -12.95 -9.36
CA ARG A 249 66.17 -13.36 -10.52
C ARG A 249 67.04 -14.59 -10.14
N ARG A 250 67.20 -15.54 -11.07
CA ARG A 250 68.00 -16.77 -10.90
C ARG A 250 69.45 -16.48 -10.47
N GLY A 251 69.96 -17.23 -9.50
CA GLY A 251 71.40 -17.34 -9.21
C GLY A 251 71.86 -16.73 -7.89
N GLY A 252 71.43 -17.30 -6.75
CA GLY A 252 72.00 -16.96 -5.46
C GLY A 252 71.75 -18.06 -4.42
N ARG A 253 72.76 -18.89 -4.16
CA ARG A 253 72.80 -19.72 -2.95
C ARG A 253 73.00 -18.78 -1.76
N GLY A 254 72.02 -18.77 -0.85
CA GLY A 254 72.19 -18.49 0.57
C GLY A 254 72.58 -17.07 1.00
N LYS A 255 71.64 -16.36 1.62
CA LYS A 255 71.91 -15.66 2.88
C LYS A 255 70.81 -16.02 3.86
N GLN A 256 71.19 -16.78 4.89
CA GLN A 256 70.37 -17.04 6.07
C GLN A 256 69.88 -15.72 6.65
N ALA A 257 68.59 -15.62 6.90
CA ALA A 257 68.00 -14.62 7.76
C ALA A 257 67.12 -15.35 8.80
N THR A 258 67.76 -15.59 9.94
CA THR A 258 67.19 -15.44 11.29
C THR A 258 66.20 -16.49 11.79
N GLY A 259 66.70 -17.37 12.66
CA GLY A 259 66.00 -17.82 13.87
C GLY A 259 64.91 -18.88 13.73
N THR A 260 65.23 -20.06 13.19
CA THR A 260 64.44 -21.26 13.44
C THR A 260 64.61 -21.69 14.91
N LYS A 261 63.62 -21.35 15.75
CA LYS A 261 63.05 -22.40 16.59
C LYS A 261 61.89 -22.99 15.80
N GLU A 262 62.13 -24.24 15.41
CA GLU A 262 61.25 -25.23 14.77
C GLU A 262 61.08 -25.11 13.24
N ASP A 263 61.46 -26.21 12.58
CA ASP A 263 61.45 -26.46 11.14
C ASP A 263 60.02 -26.48 10.57
N ASP A 264 59.44 -25.31 10.29
CA ASP A 264 58.19 -25.22 9.52
C ASP A 264 58.49 -24.92 8.06
N TRP A 265 58.36 -25.93 7.20
CA TRP A 265 58.51 -25.80 5.74
C TRP A 265 57.14 -25.73 5.05
N ILE A 266 57.15 -25.32 3.79
CA ILE A 266 55.94 -25.27 2.97
C ILE A 266 55.63 -26.69 2.48
N ASP A 267 54.49 -27.24 2.91
CA ASP A 267 54.01 -28.56 2.51
C ASP A 267 53.28 -28.49 1.16
N GLN A 268 52.48 -27.44 0.95
CA GLN A 268 51.72 -27.23 -0.28
C GLN A 268 51.84 -25.79 -0.77
N LEU A 269 52.05 -25.65 -2.09
CA LEU A 269 52.08 -24.38 -2.80
C LEU A 269 51.34 -24.52 -4.12
N PHE A 270 50.38 -23.64 -4.35
CA PHE A 270 49.64 -23.59 -5.61
C PHE A 270 49.22 -22.15 -5.93
N VAL A 271 48.88 -21.91 -7.20
CA VAL A 271 48.36 -20.65 -7.70
C VAL A 271 46.85 -20.80 -7.90
N ALA A 272 46.08 -19.90 -7.31
CA ALA A 272 44.62 -19.88 -7.40
C ALA A 272 44.12 -18.44 -7.48
N ASN A 273 43.00 -18.23 -8.16
CA ASN A 273 42.35 -16.92 -8.21
C ASN A 273 41.68 -16.60 -6.87
N THR A 274 41.58 -15.32 -6.50
CA THR A 274 40.85 -14.87 -5.30
C THR A 274 39.45 -15.48 -5.15
N HIS A 275 38.77 -15.76 -6.27
CA HIS A 275 37.40 -16.30 -6.31
C HIS A 275 37.35 -17.84 -6.36
N ASP A 276 38.49 -18.52 -6.54
CA ASP A 276 38.56 -19.97 -6.50
C ASP A 276 38.24 -20.49 -5.09
N MET A 277 37.76 -21.71 -5.02
CA MET A 277 37.40 -22.36 -3.75
C MET A 277 38.50 -23.33 -3.31
N LEU A 278 38.88 -23.30 -2.04
CA LEU A 278 39.84 -24.21 -1.44
C LEU A 278 39.10 -25.29 -0.69
N LEU A 279 39.14 -26.53 -1.17
CA LEU A 279 38.63 -27.70 -0.46
C LEU A 279 39.69 -28.25 0.48
N CYS A 280 39.48 -28.11 1.79
CA CYS A 280 40.37 -28.58 2.85
C CYS A 280 39.85 -29.89 3.45
N PHE A 281 40.54 -31.00 3.17
CA PHE A 281 40.17 -32.34 3.65
C PHE A 281 40.87 -32.66 4.97
N SER A 282 40.14 -33.18 5.95
CA SER A 282 40.69 -33.58 7.24
C SER A 282 41.01 -35.06 7.36
N ASN A 283 41.87 -35.42 8.31
CA ASN A 283 42.19 -36.81 8.67
C ASN A 283 40.99 -37.59 9.22
N ARG A 284 39.87 -36.93 9.52
CA ARG A 284 38.59 -37.56 9.91
C ARG A 284 37.62 -37.74 8.74
N GLY A 285 38.04 -37.44 7.51
CA GLY A 285 37.22 -37.58 6.31
C GLY A 285 36.15 -36.49 6.16
N ARG A 286 36.32 -35.34 6.82
CA ARG A 286 35.48 -34.16 6.62
C ARG A 286 36.11 -33.24 5.59
N VAL A 287 35.28 -32.53 4.83
CA VAL A 287 35.71 -31.47 3.92
C VAL A 287 35.21 -30.14 4.46
N TYR A 288 36.11 -29.17 4.53
CA TYR A 288 35.82 -27.77 4.77
C TYR A 288 36.16 -27.00 3.50
N TRP A 289 35.56 -25.83 3.31
CA TRP A 289 35.87 -25.00 2.16
C TRP A 289 35.90 -23.54 2.55
N MET A 290 36.72 -22.79 1.81
CA MET A 290 36.80 -21.34 1.89
C MET A 290 37.21 -20.76 0.54
N LYS A 291 36.83 -19.53 0.24
CA LYS A 291 37.35 -18.81 -0.94
C LYS A 291 38.79 -18.37 -0.69
N VAL A 292 39.58 -18.25 -1.74
CA VAL A 292 40.99 -17.84 -1.62
C VAL A 292 41.14 -16.47 -0.96
N TYR A 293 40.20 -15.54 -1.20
CA TYR A 293 40.24 -14.22 -0.56
C TYR A 293 40.00 -14.25 0.96
N GLU A 294 39.41 -15.33 1.49
CA GLU A 294 39.23 -15.52 2.93
C GLU A 294 40.52 -15.98 3.62
N ALA A 295 41.49 -16.50 2.85
CA ALA A 295 42.78 -16.88 3.39
C ALA A 295 43.55 -15.63 3.81
N PRO A 296 44.21 -15.64 4.99
CA PRO A 296 44.87 -14.47 5.52
C PRO A 296 46.00 -14.02 4.59
N GLN A 297 45.93 -12.76 4.17
CA GLN A 297 46.99 -12.17 3.37
C GLN A 297 48.23 -11.91 4.23
N GLY A 298 49.40 -12.25 3.70
CA GLY A 298 50.65 -12.03 4.41
C GLY A 298 51.86 -12.01 3.49
N GLY A 299 52.75 -11.05 3.72
CA GLY A 299 54.01 -10.95 2.99
C GLY A 299 54.94 -12.15 3.26
N ARG A 300 56.09 -12.16 2.58
CA ARG A 300 57.05 -13.28 2.59
C ARG A 300 57.48 -13.73 4.00
N GLY A 301 57.70 -12.79 4.92
CA GLY A 301 58.12 -13.07 6.31
C GLY A 301 56.98 -13.41 7.29
N SER A 302 55.71 -13.31 6.86
CA SER A 302 54.56 -13.67 7.71
C SER A 302 54.35 -15.18 7.72
N ARG A 303 54.03 -15.75 8.89
CA ARG A 303 53.67 -17.16 9.02
C ARG A 303 52.23 -17.46 8.60
N GLY A 304 51.39 -16.44 8.40
CA GLY A 304 49.95 -16.65 8.14
C GLY A 304 49.16 -16.94 9.42
N ARG A 305 48.02 -17.65 9.29
CA ARG A 305 47.22 -18.10 10.44
C ARG A 305 47.05 -19.63 10.44
N PRO A 306 46.95 -20.27 11.62
CA PRO A 306 46.64 -21.69 11.71
C PRO A 306 45.27 -22.01 11.09
N LEU A 307 45.18 -23.07 10.29
CA LEU A 307 43.91 -23.57 9.72
C LEU A 307 42.89 -23.96 10.79
N VAL A 308 43.36 -24.41 11.96
CA VAL A 308 42.51 -24.72 13.13
C VAL A 308 41.71 -23.52 13.63
N ASN A 309 42.14 -22.29 13.33
CA ASN A 309 41.43 -21.07 13.72
C ASN A 309 40.43 -20.62 12.65
N LEU A 310 40.50 -21.17 11.44
CA LEU A 310 39.62 -20.83 10.31
C LEU A 310 38.44 -21.79 10.20
N PHE A 311 38.59 -23.02 10.70
CA PHE A 311 37.56 -24.05 10.66
C PHE A 311 37.25 -24.60 12.06
N PRO A 312 35.99 -25.00 12.33
CA PRO A 312 35.60 -25.63 13.59
C PRO A 312 36.05 -27.10 13.63
N LEU A 313 37.35 -27.32 13.74
CA LEU A 313 37.96 -28.65 13.79
C LEU A 313 37.77 -29.30 15.17
N ALA A 314 37.45 -30.60 15.20
CA ALA A 314 37.36 -31.35 16.45
C ALA A 314 38.75 -31.64 17.05
N GLU A 315 38.84 -31.96 18.35
CA GLU A 315 40.10 -32.23 19.03
C GLU A 315 40.91 -33.33 18.33
N GLY A 316 42.14 -33.03 17.89
CA GLY A 316 43.00 -33.96 17.12
C GLY A 316 42.65 -34.12 15.63
N GLU A 317 41.70 -33.32 15.10
CA GLU A 317 41.44 -33.23 13.66
C GLU A 317 42.47 -32.30 13.01
N LYS A 318 43.07 -32.74 11.90
CA LYS A 318 44.04 -31.96 11.13
C LYS A 318 43.70 -32.01 9.64
N ILE A 319 43.97 -30.93 8.93
CA ILE A 319 43.86 -30.89 7.47
C ILE A 319 45.01 -31.68 6.87
N THR A 320 44.70 -32.60 5.96
CA THR A 320 45.65 -33.49 5.28
C THR A 320 45.93 -33.07 3.85
N ALA A 321 44.96 -32.48 3.16
CA ALA A 321 45.10 -32.06 1.77
C ALA A 321 44.24 -30.83 1.49
N VAL A 322 44.72 -29.93 0.63
CA VAL A 322 43.93 -28.81 0.13
C VAL A 322 43.91 -28.84 -1.39
N LEU A 323 42.72 -28.75 -1.98
CA LEU A 323 42.54 -28.73 -3.43
C LEU A 323 41.92 -27.39 -3.85
N PRO A 324 42.61 -26.59 -4.67
CA PRO A 324 42.00 -25.42 -5.30
C PRO A 324 41.07 -25.87 -6.44
N VAL A 325 39.83 -25.40 -6.39
CA VAL A 325 38.77 -25.70 -7.35
C VAL A 325 38.29 -24.38 -7.95
N LYS A 326 38.41 -24.27 -9.28
CA LYS A 326 37.96 -23.09 -10.04
C LYS A 326 36.45 -23.15 -10.29
N THR A 327 35.99 -24.29 -10.76
CA THR A 327 34.61 -24.56 -11.15
C THR A 327 34.22 -25.94 -10.64
N PHE A 328 32.97 -26.07 -10.20
CA PHE A 328 32.38 -27.37 -9.92
C PHE A 328 31.71 -27.87 -11.18
N ASP A 329 32.16 -29.01 -11.69
CA ASP A 329 31.66 -29.62 -12.91
C ASP A 329 31.50 -31.14 -12.74
N GLU A 330 30.81 -31.76 -13.70
CA GLU A 330 30.56 -33.21 -13.71
C GLU A 330 31.75 -34.03 -14.24
N ASP A 331 32.72 -33.37 -14.88
CA ASP A 331 33.85 -34.02 -15.55
C ASP A 331 34.98 -34.38 -14.55
N HIS A 332 35.06 -33.66 -13.44
CA HIS A 332 36.07 -33.88 -12.40
C HIS A 332 35.55 -34.70 -11.22
N PHE A 333 36.46 -35.50 -10.65
CA PHE A 333 36.19 -36.31 -9.46
C PHE A 333 37.25 -36.07 -8.39
N VAL A 334 36.83 -35.95 -7.15
CA VAL A 334 37.71 -35.98 -5.98
C VAL A 334 37.97 -37.42 -5.60
N PHE A 335 39.20 -37.88 -5.84
CA PHE A 335 39.67 -39.20 -5.44
C PHE A 335 40.30 -39.15 -4.04
N MET A 336 39.79 -39.98 -3.13
CA MET A 336 40.24 -40.10 -1.75
C MET A 336 40.69 -41.52 -1.45
N ALA A 337 41.71 -41.66 -0.60
CA ALA A 337 42.21 -42.95 -0.14
C ALA A 337 42.39 -42.93 1.39
N THR A 338 42.14 -44.08 2.03
CA THR A 338 42.32 -44.28 3.47
C THR A 338 43.50 -45.20 3.75
N ALA A 339 44.06 -45.13 4.97
CA ALA A 339 45.16 -45.99 5.39
C ALA A 339 44.82 -47.51 5.39
N ARG A 340 43.52 -47.87 5.41
CA ARG A 340 43.06 -49.27 5.33
C ARG A 340 42.90 -49.77 3.88
N GLY A 341 43.32 -48.99 2.89
CA GLY A 341 43.24 -49.34 1.47
C GLY A 341 41.87 -49.12 0.83
N THR A 342 40.87 -48.61 1.57
CA THR A 342 39.58 -48.21 0.98
C THR A 342 39.76 -46.89 0.24
N VAL A 343 39.35 -46.86 -1.03
CA VAL A 343 39.34 -45.67 -1.88
C VAL A 343 37.90 -45.25 -2.21
N LYS A 344 37.68 -43.96 -2.39
CA LYS A 344 36.39 -43.39 -2.78
C LYS A 344 36.62 -42.28 -3.79
N LYS A 345 35.89 -42.30 -4.90
CA LYS A 345 35.77 -41.16 -5.81
C LYS A 345 34.41 -40.50 -5.62
N THR A 346 34.37 -39.18 -5.57
CA THR A 346 33.13 -38.40 -5.50
C THR A 346 33.13 -37.40 -6.65
N PRO A 347 32.05 -37.27 -7.44
CA PRO A 347 31.93 -36.20 -8.43
C PRO A 347 32.18 -34.83 -7.79
N LEU A 348 32.78 -33.90 -8.53
CA LEU A 348 32.99 -32.54 -8.07
C LEU A 348 31.73 -31.67 -8.22
N SER A 349 30.76 -32.08 -9.03
CA SER A 349 29.46 -31.40 -9.14
C SER A 349 28.73 -31.37 -7.79
N ALA A 350 28.22 -30.18 -7.45
CA ALA A 350 27.49 -29.90 -6.22
C ALA A 350 26.05 -30.42 -6.27
#